data_AF-A0A067TWA7-F1
#
_entry.id   AF-A0A067TWA7-F1
#
_cell.length_a   1.000
_cell.length_b   1.000
_cell.length_c   1.000
_cell.angle_alpha   90.00
_cell.angle_beta   90.00
_cell.angle_gamma   90.00
#
_symmetry.space_group_name_H-M   'P 1'
#
loop_
_entity.id
_entity.type
_entity.pdbx_description
1 polymer ?
#
loop_
_entity_poly.entity_id
_entity_poly.type
_entity_poly.pdbx_seq_one_letter_code
_entity_poly.pdbx_strand_id
1 'polypeptide(L)'
;ATLVEIYDVIFVQEPPWRVVRQAPSPTSRKGEDVIGTSNHPAWTPMFCPQPVGVAPRCIAFVSKGLVLLRPSLRRNLIDSRDIVLISLHAGRDIFNIMGVYSDAEHTAIKLLAEKAHSLPPLVYMGGDFNCHSSEWDPDYRSHETTAISLLDTASSVGLELAIVSNPGPTFISHNPDLRPSVIDLVFVPPAQAVSLTTCLEPELKMRSDHVPISSFVPIRSSRVDAGKRSIPLEVQITSSYVVKELVFYT
;
A
#
# COMPACT_ATOMS: atom_id res chain seq x y z
N ALA A 1 -9.51 19.63 1.93
CA ALA A 1 -9.02 19.07 0.65
C ALA A 1 -9.65 17.71 0.45
N THR A 2 -9.96 17.33 -0.79
CA THR A 2 -10.45 15.97 -1.07
C THR A 2 -9.27 14.99 -1.10
N LEU A 3 -9.46 13.71 -0.75
CA LEU A 3 -8.37 12.71 -0.77
C LEU A 3 -7.60 12.67 -2.10
N VAL A 4 -8.29 12.97 -3.20
CA VAL A 4 -7.74 13.08 -4.57
C VAL A 4 -6.66 14.16 -4.71
N GLU A 5 -6.71 15.20 -3.89
CA GLU A 5 -5.78 16.33 -3.95
C GLU A 5 -4.51 16.11 -3.12
N ILE A 6 -4.53 15.12 -2.22
CA ILE A 6 -3.51 14.89 -1.21
C ILE A 6 -2.72 13.61 -1.51
N TYR A 7 -3.43 12.53 -1.81
CA TYR A 7 -2.85 11.20 -2.00
C TYR A 7 -2.71 10.86 -3.48
N ASP A 8 -1.64 10.14 -3.82
CA ASP A 8 -1.39 9.64 -5.17
C ASP A 8 -1.70 8.14 -5.30
N VAL A 9 -1.56 7.40 -4.20
CA VAL A 9 -1.91 5.99 -4.08
C VAL A 9 -2.57 5.78 -2.72
N ILE A 10 -3.70 5.08 -2.69
CA ILE A 10 -4.36 4.68 -1.44
C ILE A 10 -4.46 3.17 -1.47
N PHE A 11 -3.86 2.51 -0.52
CA PHE A 11 -4.08 1.10 -0.31
C PHE A 11 -5.22 0.91 0.69
N VAL A 12 -6.02 -0.14 0.53
CA VAL A 12 -7.12 -0.45 1.43
C VAL A 12 -7.09 -1.95 1.70
N GLN A 13 -7.11 -2.30 2.97
CA GLN A 13 -7.26 -3.64 3.49
C GLN A 13 -8.73 -3.91 3.81
N GLU A 14 -9.13 -5.17 3.72
CA GLU A 14 -10.51 -5.62 3.94
C GLU A 14 -11.61 -4.76 3.28
N PRO A 15 -11.45 -4.31 2.02
CA PRO A 15 -12.42 -3.41 1.41
C PRO A 15 -13.80 -4.09 1.33
N PRO A 16 -14.90 -3.33 1.48
CA PRO A 16 -16.23 -3.90 1.37
C PRO A 16 -16.52 -4.31 -0.09
N TRP A 17 -16.78 -5.61 -0.30
CA TRP A 17 -17.20 -6.14 -1.60
C TRP A 17 -18.72 -6.30 -1.62
N ARG A 18 -19.39 -5.50 -2.45
CA ARG A 18 -20.85 -5.49 -2.54
C ARG A 18 -21.29 -5.62 -3.99
N VAL A 19 -22.55 -5.96 -4.21
CA VAL A 19 -23.14 -5.91 -5.55
C VAL A 19 -23.13 -4.47 -6.04
N VAL A 20 -22.35 -4.19 -7.10
CA VAL A 20 -22.19 -2.85 -7.68
C VAL A 20 -23.09 -2.64 -8.90
N ARG A 21 -23.47 -3.71 -9.61
CA ARG A 21 -24.44 -3.69 -10.71
C ARG A 21 -24.91 -5.11 -11.04
N GLN A 22 -26.01 -5.24 -11.78
CA GLN A 22 -26.34 -6.48 -12.48
C GLN A 22 -25.92 -6.39 -13.94
N ALA A 23 -25.16 -7.38 -14.42
CA ALA A 23 -24.72 -7.47 -15.82
C ALA A 23 -25.57 -8.51 -16.57
N PRO A 24 -25.99 -8.25 -17.82
CA PRO A 24 -26.71 -9.24 -18.62
C PRO A 24 -25.89 -10.52 -18.77
N SER A 25 -26.51 -11.68 -18.53
CA SER A 25 -25.88 -13.00 -18.65
C SER A 25 -26.71 -13.89 -19.60
N PRO A 26 -26.08 -14.74 -20.43
CA PRO A 26 -26.80 -15.71 -21.27
C PRO A 26 -27.66 -16.70 -20.47
N THR A 27 -27.31 -16.94 -19.20
CA THR A 27 -27.94 -17.94 -18.32
C THR A 27 -28.97 -17.33 -17.35
N SER A 28 -29.04 -16.00 -17.23
CA SER A 28 -29.97 -15.31 -16.32
C SER A 28 -30.69 -14.15 -17.02
N ARG A 29 -32.03 -14.24 -17.12
CA ARG A 29 -32.89 -13.14 -17.62
C ARG A 29 -32.84 -11.87 -16.77
N LYS A 30 -32.46 -11.96 -15.49
CA LYS A 30 -32.31 -10.80 -14.60
C LYS A 30 -30.91 -10.19 -14.68
N GLY A 31 -29.95 -10.87 -15.30
CA GLY A 31 -28.53 -10.57 -15.17
C GLY A 31 -27.89 -11.30 -13.99
N GLU A 32 -26.57 -11.23 -13.90
CA GLU A 32 -25.76 -11.74 -12.79
C GLU A 32 -25.25 -10.56 -11.96
N ASP A 33 -25.17 -10.76 -10.64
CA ASP A 33 -24.60 -9.80 -9.71
C ASP A 33 -23.11 -9.63 -9.98
N VAL A 34 -22.72 -8.40 -10.34
CA VAL A 34 -21.33 -8.00 -10.36
C VAL A 34 -20.99 -7.49 -8.98
N ILE A 35 -20.19 -8.27 -8.25
CA ILE A 35 -19.59 -7.86 -6.98
C ILE A 35 -18.38 -6.97 -7.29
N GLY A 36 -18.28 -5.83 -6.62
CA GLY A 36 -17.20 -4.89 -6.80
C GLY A 36 -16.98 -4.02 -5.58
N THR A 37 -15.97 -3.16 -5.68
CA THR A 37 -15.60 -2.16 -4.69
C THR A 37 -15.98 -0.76 -5.17
N SER A 38 -15.85 0.24 -4.31
CA SER A 38 -16.05 1.65 -4.61
C SER A 38 -15.26 2.07 -5.84
N ASN A 39 -15.92 2.75 -6.79
CA ASN A 39 -15.29 3.30 -7.98
C ASN A 39 -15.41 4.82 -7.97
N HIS A 40 -14.30 5.52 -8.21
CA HIS A 40 -14.26 6.97 -8.30
C HIS A 40 -13.54 7.39 -9.58
N PRO A 41 -14.02 8.41 -10.33
CA PRO A 41 -13.51 8.76 -11.65
C PRO A 41 -12.03 9.17 -11.66
N ALA A 42 -11.48 9.68 -10.56
CA ALA A 42 -10.08 10.06 -10.44
C ALA A 42 -9.12 8.90 -10.12
N TRP A 43 -9.64 7.73 -9.76
CA TRP A 43 -8.86 6.61 -9.24
C TRP A 43 -8.96 5.38 -10.15
N THR A 44 -7.90 4.58 -10.17
CA THR A 44 -7.86 3.28 -10.83
C THR A 44 -7.65 2.21 -9.77
N PRO A 45 -8.66 1.35 -9.49
CA PRO A 45 -8.48 0.23 -8.58
C PRO A 45 -7.56 -0.83 -9.19
N MET A 46 -6.60 -1.31 -8.40
CA MET A 46 -5.65 -2.36 -8.74
C MET A 46 -5.64 -3.40 -7.62
N PHE A 47 -5.98 -4.63 -7.96
CA PHE A 47 -6.01 -5.78 -7.05
C PHE A 47 -5.83 -7.06 -7.85
N CYS A 48 -5.39 -8.13 -7.19
CA CYS A 48 -5.27 -9.45 -7.83
C CYS A 48 -6.67 -10.07 -7.98
N PRO A 49 -7.18 -10.29 -9.21
CA PRO A 49 -8.47 -10.93 -9.44
C PRO A 49 -8.53 -12.30 -8.78
N GLN A 50 -9.67 -12.64 -8.18
CA GLN A 50 -9.85 -13.87 -7.43
C GLN A 50 -10.93 -14.75 -8.08
N PRO A 51 -10.93 -16.06 -7.80
CA PRO A 51 -12.03 -16.94 -8.16
C PRO A 51 -13.38 -16.44 -7.62
N VAL A 52 -14.47 -16.87 -8.25
CA VAL A 52 -15.83 -16.51 -7.83
C VAL A 52 -16.05 -16.88 -6.36
N GLY A 53 -16.57 -15.93 -5.58
CA GLY A 53 -16.82 -16.11 -4.15
C GLY A 53 -15.62 -15.81 -3.24
N VAL A 54 -14.44 -15.55 -3.80
CA VAL A 54 -13.25 -15.12 -3.04
C VAL A 54 -13.02 -13.64 -3.31
N ALA A 55 -12.95 -12.84 -2.25
CA ALA A 55 -12.81 -11.40 -2.36
C ALA A 55 -11.35 -10.96 -2.10
N PRO A 56 -10.72 -10.09 -2.90
CA PRO A 56 -9.42 -9.53 -2.54
C PRO A 56 -9.47 -8.84 -1.16
N ARG A 57 -8.49 -9.10 -0.29
CA ARG A 57 -8.36 -8.46 1.03
C ARG A 57 -7.44 -7.25 1.00
N CYS A 58 -6.71 -7.02 -0.09
CA CYS A 58 -5.95 -5.80 -0.33
C CYS A 58 -6.26 -5.23 -1.72
N ILE A 59 -6.44 -3.93 -1.80
CA ILE A 59 -6.64 -3.16 -3.04
C ILE A 59 -5.81 -1.88 -3.01
N ALA A 60 -5.33 -1.43 -4.15
CA ALA A 60 -4.75 -0.11 -4.32
C ALA A 60 -5.61 0.75 -5.25
N PHE A 61 -5.97 1.94 -4.81
CA PHE A 61 -6.49 3.00 -5.66
C PHE A 61 -5.32 3.86 -6.11
N VAL A 62 -4.99 3.81 -7.39
CA VAL A 62 -3.91 4.59 -7.98
C VAL A 62 -4.49 5.81 -8.69
N SER A 63 -3.99 7.00 -8.36
CA SER A 63 -4.45 8.24 -8.97
C SER A 63 -4.22 8.20 -10.47
N LYS A 64 -5.22 8.60 -11.25
CA LYS A 64 -5.07 8.75 -12.70
C LYS A 64 -4.06 9.85 -13.08
N GLY A 65 -3.71 10.73 -12.15
CA GLY A 65 -2.60 11.67 -12.29
C GLY A 65 -1.24 10.99 -12.49
N LEU A 66 -1.08 9.74 -12.01
CA LEU A 66 0.14 8.95 -12.18
C LEU A 66 0.23 8.22 -13.53
N VAL A 67 -0.64 8.50 -14.50
CA VAL A 67 -0.67 7.81 -15.80
C VAL A 67 0.69 7.81 -16.53
N LEU A 68 1.49 8.88 -16.36
CA LEU A 68 2.82 9.00 -16.97
C LEU A 68 3.84 8.04 -16.36
N LEU A 69 3.63 7.60 -15.12
CA LEU A 69 4.39 6.53 -14.47
C LEU A 69 3.91 5.13 -14.88
N ARG A 70 2.93 5.01 -15.79
CA ARG A 70 2.40 3.73 -16.31
C ARG A 70 2.24 2.64 -15.23
N PRO A 71 1.43 2.88 -14.17
CA PRO A 71 1.32 1.96 -13.06
C PRO A 71 0.90 0.56 -13.54
N SER A 72 1.55 -0.48 -13.05
CA SER A 72 1.32 -1.86 -13.48
C SER A 72 1.29 -2.84 -12.32
N LEU A 73 0.22 -3.63 -12.24
CA LEU A 73 0.08 -4.68 -11.23
C LEU A 73 0.99 -5.88 -11.58
N ARG A 74 1.81 -6.33 -10.62
CA ARG A 74 2.87 -7.33 -10.81
C ARG A 74 2.48 -8.73 -10.32
N ARG A 75 1.34 -9.23 -10.79
CA ARG A 75 0.84 -10.59 -10.46
C ARG A 75 1.81 -11.70 -10.85
N ASN A 76 2.63 -11.47 -11.86
CA ASN A 76 3.65 -12.43 -12.29
C ASN A 76 4.77 -12.64 -11.26
N LEU A 77 4.90 -11.75 -10.28
CA LEU A 77 5.86 -11.86 -9.18
C LEU A 77 5.20 -12.36 -7.90
N ILE A 78 3.99 -11.84 -7.61
CA ILE A 78 3.19 -12.27 -6.47
C ILE A 78 1.70 -12.19 -6.83
N ASP A 79 1.02 -13.33 -6.84
CA ASP A 79 -0.42 -13.42 -7.10
C ASP A 79 -1.11 -13.87 -5.82
N SER A 80 -1.58 -12.89 -5.05
CA SER A 80 -2.23 -13.11 -3.76
C SER A 80 -3.40 -12.15 -3.60
N ARG A 81 -4.47 -12.61 -2.95
CA ARG A 81 -5.61 -11.77 -2.56
C ARG A 81 -5.24 -10.75 -1.48
N ASP A 82 -4.10 -10.95 -0.83
CA ASP A 82 -3.63 -10.25 0.37
C ASP A 82 -2.55 -9.22 0.09
N ILE A 83 -1.96 -9.27 -1.10
CA ILE A 83 -0.81 -8.43 -1.46
C ILE A 83 -1.05 -7.80 -2.83
N VAL A 84 -0.83 -6.49 -2.89
CA VAL A 84 -0.85 -5.71 -4.13
C VAL A 84 0.53 -5.13 -4.38
N LEU A 85 1.24 -5.66 -5.37
CA LEU A 85 2.52 -5.13 -5.84
C LEU A 85 2.32 -4.34 -7.13
N ILE A 86 2.70 -3.06 -7.10
CA ILE A 86 2.61 -2.15 -8.25
C ILE A 86 3.99 -1.65 -8.63
N SER A 87 4.33 -1.72 -9.92
CA SER A 87 5.49 -1.02 -10.48
C SER A 87 5.06 0.28 -11.15
N LEU A 88 5.75 1.35 -10.80
CA LEU A 88 5.69 2.68 -11.41
C LEU A 88 6.94 2.89 -12.27
N HIS A 89 6.77 3.15 -13.56
CA HIS A 89 7.81 3.27 -14.57
C HIS A 89 8.10 4.75 -14.88
N ALA A 90 9.26 5.25 -14.46
CA ALA A 90 9.72 6.60 -14.77
C ALA A 90 10.94 6.52 -15.70
N GLY A 91 10.71 6.55 -17.02
CA GLY A 91 11.77 6.41 -18.01
C GLY A 91 12.39 5.01 -17.98
N ARG A 92 13.65 4.90 -17.55
CA ARG A 92 14.35 3.61 -17.35
C ARG A 92 14.24 3.08 -15.92
N ASP A 93 13.80 3.92 -14.99
CA ASP A 93 13.69 3.59 -13.58
C ASP A 93 12.33 2.94 -13.29
N ILE A 94 12.33 1.92 -12.43
CA ILE A 94 11.13 1.22 -11.98
C ILE A 94 11.08 1.31 -10.46
N PHE A 95 9.99 1.87 -9.94
CA PHE A 95 9.73 2.02 -8.51
C PHE A 95 8.63 1.04 -8.12
N ASN A 96 8.92 0.14 -7.19
CA ASN A 96 7.97 -0.87 -6.75
C ASN A 96 7.40 -0.49 -5.39
N ILE A 97 6.07 -0.47 -5.28
CA ILE A 97 5.33 -0.19 -4.06
C ILE A 97 4.40 -1.36 -3.74
N MET A 98 4.22 -1.65 -2.45
CA MET A 98 3.45 -2.82 -2.02
C MET A 98 2.45 -2.47 -0.91
N GLY A 99 1.21 -2.93 -1.08
CA GLY A 99 0.21 -2.99 -0.02
C GLY A 99 0.05 -4.44 0.45
N VAL A 100 -0.06 -4.63 1.76
CA VAL A 100 -0.17 -5.93 2.41
C VAL A 100 -1.36 -5.94 3.36
N TYR A 101 -2.07 -7.06 3.42
CA TYR A 101 -2.95 -7.45 4.50
C TYR A 101 -2.51 -8.83 4.98
N SER A 102 -2.23 -9.03 6.26
CA SER A 102 -1.88 -10.33 6.79
C SER A 102 -2.94 -10.80 7.77
N ASP A 103 -3.43 -12.01 7.57
CA ASP A 103 -4.44 -12.59 8.46
C ASP A 103 -3.85 -13.12 9.77
N ALA A 104 -4.73 -13.64 10.63
CA ALA A 104 -4.37 -14.23 11.92
C ALA A 104 -3.40 -15.43 11.80
N GLU A 105 -3.34 -16.07 10.64
CA GLU A 105 -2.38 -17.16 10.36
C GLU A 105 -1.07 -16.64 9.73
N HIS A 106 -0.95 -15.32 9.59
CA HIS A 106 0.16 -14.61 8.97
C HIS A 106 0.51 -15.09 7.56
N THR A 107 -0.51 -15.43 6.77
CA THR A 107 -0.34 -16.04 5.44
C THR A 107 0.45 -15.13 4.50
N ALA A 108 0.22 -13.82 4.54
CA ALA A 108 0.92 -12.85 3.70
C ALA A 108 2.39 -12.72 4.10
N ILE A 109 2.71 -12.65 5.40
CA ILE A 109 4.10 -12.58 5.88
C ILE A 109 4.88 -13.82 5.48
N LYS A 110 4.29 -15.01 5.64
CA LYS A 110 4.90 -16.29 5.22
C LYS A 110 5.18 -16.31 3.71
N LEU A 111 4.23 -15.82 2.90
CA LEU A 111 4.41 -15.72 1.44
C LEU A 111 5.51 -14.71 1.06
N LEU A 112 5.57 -13.56 1.74
CA LEU A 112 6.63 -12.57 1.52
C LEU A 112 8.00 -13.18 1.82
N ALA A 113 8.15 -13.91 2.93
CA ALA A 113 9.39 -14.58 3.28
C ALA A 113 9.82 -15.62 2.23
N GLU A 114 8.86 -16.40 1.69
CA GLU A 114 9.13 -17.36 0.61
C GLU A 114 9.63 -16.65 -0.67
N LYS A 115 9.07 -15.49 -0.99
CA LYS A 115 9.35 -14.76 -2.23
C LYS A 115 10.47 -13.72 -2.10
N ALA A 116 10.98 -13.46 -0.89
CA ALA A 116 11.92 -12.40 -0.55
C ALA A 116 13.04 -12.22 -1.60
N HIS A 117 13.76 -13.29 -1.93
CA HIS A 117 14.89 -13.25 -2.87
C HIS A 117 14.50 -13.12 -4.36
N SER A 118 13.22 -13.28 -4.69
CA SER A 118 12.69 -13.16 -6.06
C SER A 118 12.00 -11.82 -6.31
N LEU A 119 11.69 -11.07 -5.25
CA LEU A 119 11.06 -9.76 -5.35
C LEU A 119 12.09 -8.71 -5.78
N PRO A 120 11.70 -7.74 -6.60
CA PRO A 120 12.54 -6.61 -6.92
C PRO A 120 12.69 -5.71 -5.67
N PRO A 121 13.72 -4.84 -5.63
CA PRO A 121 13.80 -3.80 -4.62
C PRO A 121 12.51 -2.97 -4.58
N LEU A 122 12.04 -2.71 -3.36
CA LEU A 122 10.87 -1.89 -3.11
C LEU A 122 11.31 -0.49 -2.66
N VAL A 123 10.43 0.48 -2.90
CA VAL A 123 10.57 1.84 -2.33
C VAL A 123 9.48 2.13 -1.31
N TYR A 124 8.54 1.20 -1.12
CA TYR A 124 7.47 1.28 -0.15
C TYR A 124 6.83 -0.10 0.06
N MET A 125 6.55 -0.43 1.30
CA MET A 125 5.66 -1.52 1.67
C MET A 125 4.87 -1.10 2.91
N GLY A 126 3.57 -1.36 2.96
CA GLY A 126 2.85 -1.17 4.21
C GLY A 126 1.47 -1.82 4.21
N GLY A 127 0.78 -1.64 5.32
CA GLY A 127 -0.57 -2.12 5.54
C GLY A 127 -0.73 -2.79 6.89
N ASP A 128 -1.82 -3.54 7.03
CA ASP A 128 -2.13 -4.30 8.23
C ASP A 128 -1.37 -5.63 8.23
N PHE A 129 -0.41 -5.79 9.13
CA PHE A 129 0.36 -7.02 9.27
C PHE A 129 -0.24 -7.97 10.32
N ASN A 130 -1.23 -7.50 11.09
CA ASN A 130 -1.85 -8.24 12.19
C ASN A 130 -0.81 -8.96 13.07
N CYS A 131 0.35 -8.33 13.25
CA CYS A 131 1.55 -8.92 13.85
C CYS A 131 2.06 -8.00 14.96
N HIS A 132 2.26 -8.59 16.13
CA HIS A 132 2.71 -7.87 17.31
C HIS A 132 4.20 -8.11 17.57
N SER A 133 4.89 -7.06 17.98
CA SER A 133 6.29 -7.10 18.39
C SER A 133 6.60 -5.93 19.29
N SER A 134 7.47 -6.11 20.28
CA SER A 134 8.01 -5.02 21.09
C SER A 134 8.83 -4.01 20.29
N GLU A 135 9.27 -4.36 19.07
CA GLU A 135 10.01 -3.48 18.15
C GLU A 135 9.16 -2.27 17.70
N TRP A 136 7.84 -2.43 17.57
CA TRP A 136 6.91 -1.36 17.16
C TRP A 136 5.76 -1.12 18.14
N ASP A 137 5.54 -2.05 19.07
CA ASP A 137 4.55 -1.95 20.13
C ASP A 137 5.23 -2.28 21.48
N PRO A 138 5.93 -1.32 22.12
CA PRO A 138 6.78 -1.58 23.29
C PRO A 138 6.04 -2.18 24.50
N ASP A 139 4.73 -1.98 24.58
CA ASP A 139 3.90 -2.55 25.64
C ASP A 139 3.62 -4.05 25.41
N TYR A 140 3.87 -4.57 24.21
CA TYR A 140 3.76 -5.99 23.89
C TYR A 140 5.03 -6.73 24.34
N ARG A 141 4.87 -7.79 25.15
CA ARG A 141 6.01 -8.45 25.83
C ARG A 141 6.54 -9.69 25.13
N SER A 142 6.00 -10.04 23.96
CA SER A 142 6.42 -11.23 23.21
C SER A 142 7.17 -10.84 21.94
N HIS A 143 8.23 -11.60 21.64
CA HIS A 143 8.95 -11.52 20.36
C HIS A 143 8.58 -12.74 19.54
N GLU A 144 7.61 -12.60 18.64
CA GLU A 144 7.19 -13.69 17.78
C GLU A 144 8.13 -13.85 16.59
N THR A 145 8.43 -15.11 16.24
CA THR A 145 9.28 -15.43 15.06
C THR A 145 8.75 -14.81 13.76
N THR A 146 7.44 -14.61 13.64
CA THR A 146 6.78 -13.92 12.53
C THR A 146 7.27 -12.48 12.36
N ALA A 147 7.44 -11.75 13.47
CA ALA A 147 7.89 -10.36 13.44
C ALA A 147 9.33 -10.25 12.92
N ILE A 148 10.21 -11.16 13.37
CA ILE A 148 11.59 -11.24 12.88
C ILE A 148 11.60 -11.56 11.39
N SER A 149 10.80 -12.54 10.95
CA SER A 149 10.69 -12.90 9.53
C SER A 149 10.20 -11.73 8.67
N LEU A 150 9.29 -10.89 9.19
CA LEU A 150 8.81 -9.69 8.51
C LEU A 150 9.93 -8.66 8.35
N LEU A 151 10.67 -8.38 9.43
CA LEU A 151 11.80 -7.43 9.40
C LEU A 151 12.91 -7.89 8.45
N ASP A 152 13.29 -9.17 8.50
CA ASP A 152 14.30 -9.76 7.61
C ASP A 152 13.85 -9.68 6.14
N THR A 153 12.56 -9.94 5.88
CA THR A 153 12.00 -9.84 4.53
C THR A 153 12.02 -8.41 4.03
N ALA A 154 11.62 -7.43 4.85
CA ALA A 154 11.68 -6.02 4.50
C ALA A 154 13.12 -5.59 4.16
N SER A 155 14.09 -5.99 4.98
CA SER A 155 15.51 -5.72 4.74
C SER A 155 16.00 -6.31 3.42
N SER A 156 15.59 -7.55 3.10
CA SER A 156 15.99 -8.23 1.86
C SER A 156 15.52 -7.51 0.58
N VAL A 157 14.43 -6.76 0.65
CA VAL A 157 13.90 -5.95 -0.46
C VAL A 157 14.30 -4.47 -0.38
N GLY A 158 15.24 -4.13 0.52
CA GLY A 158 15.84 -2.80 0.64
C GLY A 158 15.05 -1.80 1.50
N LEU A 159 14.20 -2.30 2.40
CA LEU A 159 13.36 -1.48 3.27
C LEU A 159 13.70 -1.65 4.76
N GLU A 160 13.36 -0.64 5.55
CA GLU A 160 13.39 -0.63 7.02
C GLU A 160 12.05 -0.10 7.55
N LEU A 161 11.72 -0.47 8.79
CA LEU A 161 10.53 0.02 9.46
C LEU A 161 10.61 1.55 9.64
N ALA A 162 9.59 2.27 9.19
CA ALA A 162 9.52 3.71 9.30
C ALA A 162 9.26 4.16 10.74
N ILE A 163 9.97 5.21 11.18
CA ILE A 163 9.63 5.92 12.40
C ILE A 163 8.49 6.89 12.11
N VAL A 164 7.39 6.71 12.83
CA VAL A 164 6.20 7.56 12.73
C VAL A 164 6.42 8.85 13.53
N SER A 165 6.10 10.00 12.94
CA SER A 165 6.32 11.32 13.56
C SER A 165 5.39 11.61 14.74
N ASN A 166 4.19 11.02 14.74
CA ASN A 166 3.18 11.07 15.79
C ASN A 166 2.81 9.64 16.24
N PRO A 167 3.69 8.95 16.98
CA PRO A 167 3.49 7.55 17.35
C PRO A 167 2.25 7.37 18.21
N GLY A 168 1.58 6.25 18.02
CA GLY A 168 0.35 5.86 18.71
C GLY A 168 -0.17 4.52 18.20
N PRO A 169 -1.25 3.99 18.81
CA PRO A 169 -1.86 2.76 18.34
C PRO A 169 -2.44 2.95 16.94
N THR A 170 -2.21 1.95 16.08
CA THR A 170 -2.80 1.91 14.74
C THR A 170 -4.11 1.14 14.72
N PHE A 171 -4.33 0.25 15.71
CA PHE A 171 -5.60 -0.43 15.94
C PHE A 171 -6.17 -0.06 17.30
N ILE A 172 -7.43 0.35 17.33
CA ILE A 172 -8.19 0.70 18.53
C ILE A 172 -9.57 0.05 18.42
N SER A 173 -9.71 -1.13 19.05
CA SER A 173 -10.96 -1.88 19.05
C SER A 173 -12.14 -1.06 19.56
N HIS A 174 -13.33 -1.33 19.01
CA HIS A 174 -14.59 -0.84 19.57
C HIS A 174 -14.94 -1.47 20.92
N ASN A 175 -14.32 -2.59 21.28
CA ASN A 175 -14.44 -3.18 22.61
C ASN A 175 -13.47 -2.46 23.57
N PRO A 176 -13.96 -1.72 24.59
CA PRO A 176 -13.10 -0.97 25.50
C PRO A 176 -12.22 -1.87 26.40
N ASP A 177 -12.51 -3.16 26.48
CA ASP A 177 -11.73 -4.12 27.25
C ASP A 177 -10.47 -4.60 26.51
N LEU A 178 -10.39 -4.36 25.19
CA LEU A 178 -9.23 -4.72 24.37
C LEU A 178 -8.22 -3.59 24.34
N ARG A 179 -6.95 -3.95 24.53
CA ARG A 179 -5.84 -2.99 24.47
C ARG A 179 -5.67 -2.49 23.04
N PRO A 180 -5.48 -1.17 22.83
CA PRO A 180 -4.95 -0.65 21.58
C PRO A 180 -3.59 -1.29 21.22
N SER A 181 -3.27 -1.37 19.94
CA SER A 181 -2.03 -2.00 19.47
C SER A 181 -1.49 -1.35 18.20
N VAL A 182 -0.23 -1.65 17.89
CA VAL A 182 0.40 -1.27 16.62
C VAL A 182 0.54 -2.51 15.75
N ILE A 183 -0.30 -2.63 14.73
CA ILE A 183 -0.32 -3.77 13.78
C ILE A 183 -0.28 -3.34 12.31
N ASP A 184 -0.70 -2.11 12.02
CA ASP A 184 -0.43 -1.46 10.74
C ASP A 184 0.98 -0.86 10.74
N LEU A 185 1.78 -1.20 9.73
CA LEU A 185 3.20 -0.81 9.63
C LEU A 185 3.52 -0.24 8.25
N VAL A 186 4.55 0.61 8.20
CA VAL A 186 5.10 1.16 6.96
C VAL A 186 6.60 0.91 6.93
N PHE A 187 7.07 0.38 5.80
CA PHE A 187 8.46 0.10 5.50
C PHE A 187 8.90 0.91 4.29
N VAL A 188 10.01 1.61 4.42
CA VAL A 188 10.58 2.54 3.42
C VAL A 188 12.10 2.36 3.35
N PRO A 189 12.79 2.88 2.32
CA PRO A 189 14.25 2.82 2.29
C PRO A 189 14.90 3.43 3.55
N PRO A 190 16.05 2.92 4.02
CA PRO A 190 16.67 3.33 5.30
C PRO A 190 16.80 4.84 5.52
N ALA A 191 17.19 5.58 4.47
CA ALA A 191 17.33 7.03 4.54
C ALA A 191 16.00 7.77 4.80
N GLN A 192 14.87 7.16 4.42
CA GLN A 192 13.51 7.68 4.65
C GLN A 192 12.91 7.16 5.96
N ALA A 193 13.34 5.99 6.44
CA ALA A 193 12.81 5.41 7.67
C ALA A 193 12.99 6.35 8.88
N VAL A 194 14.08 7.13 8.87
CA VAL A 194 14.41 8.10 9.92
C VAL A 194 14.02 9.55 9.59
N SER A 195 13.41 9.83 8.43
CA SER A 195 13.08 11.21 8.02
C SER A 195 11.78 11.75 8.63
N LEU A 196 11.07 10.95 9.46
CA LEU A 196 9.80 11.34 10.10
C LEU A 196 8.73 11.81 9.10
N THR A 197 8.77 11.29 7.88
CA THR A 197 7.83 11.60 6.78
C THR A 197 6.62 10.66 6.77
N THR A 198 6.50 9.82 7.78
CA THR A 198 5.36 8.91 8.00
C THR A 198 4.58 9.41 9.21
N CYS A 199 3.26 9.49 9.11
CA CYS A 199 2.38 9.92 10.20
C CYS A 199 1.08 9.12 10.25
N LEU A 200 0.53 8.98 11.45
CA LEU A 200 -0.86 8.59 11.65
C LEU A 200 -1.78 9.76 11.28
N GLU A 201 -2.94 9.46 10.72
CA GLU A 201 -3.98 10.42 10.32
C GLU A 201 -5.30 10.13 11.07
N PRO A 202 -5.39 10.39 12.40
CA PRO A 202 -6.55 10.05 13.21
C PRO A 202 -7.86 10.69 12.75
N GLU A 203 -7.81 11.86 12.12
CA GLU A 203 -8.96 12.56 11.56
C GLU A 203 -9.56 11.85 10.33
N LEU A 204 -8.80 10.97 9.67
CA LEU A 204 -9.26 10.16 8.54
C LEU A 204 -9.84 8.80 8.94
N LYS A 205 -9.69 8.39 10.21
CA LYS A 205 -10.18 7.10 10.74
C LYS A 205 -11.68 6.85 10.54
N MET A 206 -12.49 7.92 10.58
CA MET A 206 -13.94 7.85 10.48
C MET A 206 -14.57 6.83 11.46
N ARG A 207 -15.06 5.67 10.97
CA ARG A 207 -15.70 4.61 11.74
C ARG A 207 -14.90 3.31 11.80
N SER A 208 -13.75 3.26 11.13
CA SER A 208 -12.85 2.11 11.23
C SER A 208 -12.33 2.01 12.67
N ASP A 209 -11.93 0.83 13.11
CA ASP A 209 -11.15 0.61 14.33
C ASP A 209 -9.65 0.88 14.11
N HIS A 210 -9.18 0.94 12.85
CA HIS A 210 -7.80 1.31 12.54
C HIS A 210 -7.61 2.80 12.23
N VAL A 211 -6.40 3.28 12.48
CA VAL A 211 -5.95 4.64 12.20
C VAL A 211 -5.16 4.63 10.89
N PRO A 212 -5.59 5.38 9.87
CA PRO A 212 -4.84 5.48 8.62
C PRO A 212 -3.42 6.01 8.83
N ILE A 213 -2.46 5.52 8.05
CA ILE A 213 -1.05 5.95 8.09
C ILE A 213 -0.69 6.52 6.74
N SER A 214 -0.20 7.75 6.69
CA SER A 214 0.34 8.38 5.49
C SER A 214 1.88 8.32 5.46
N SER A 215 2.46 8.26 4.26
CA SER A 215 3.92 8.36 4.09
C SER A 215 4.29 8.89 2.72
N PHE A 216 5.35 9.70 2.69
CA PHE A 216 5.89 10.30 1.47
C PHE A 216 6.98 9.44 0.82
N VAL A 217 6.85 9.16 -0.48
CA VAL A 217 7.84 8.39 -1.24
C VAL A 217 8.36 9.22 -2.43
N PRO A 218 9.61 9.70 -2.39
CA PRO A 218 10.18 10.47 -3.48
C PRO A 218 10.46 9.59 -4.70
N ILE A 219 9.72 9.82 -5.80
CA ILE A 219 10.03 9.23 -7.11
C ILE A 219 10.79 10.26 -7.93
N ARG A 220 12.08 10.01 -8.15
CA ARG A 220 12.93 10.87 -8.99
C ARG A 220 13.34 10.10 -10.23
N SER A 221 12.86 10.50 -11.40
CA SER A 221 13.41 10.02 -12.66
C SER A 221 14.86 10.49 -12.75
N SER A 222 15.78 9.58 -13.05
CA SER A 222 17.06 9.98 -13.62
C SER A 222 16.77 10.80 -14.90
N ARG A 223 17.52 11.90 -15.09
CA ARG A 223 17.24 12.94 -16.11
C ARG A 223 16.90 12.31 -17.47
N VAL A 224 15.87 12.85 -18.13
CA VAL A 224 15.71 12.69 -19.58
C VAL A 224 16.98 13.23 -20.22
N ASP A 225 17.77 12.36 -20.86
CA ASP A 225 18.92 12.81 -21.66
C ASP A 225 18.40 13.81 -22.70
N ALA A 226 18.72 15.08 -22.47
CA ALA A 226 18.40 16.16 -23.38
C ALA A 226 19.22 15.96 -24.65
N GLY A 227 18.62 15.26 -25.62
CA GLY A 227 19.04 15.33 -27.01
C GLY A 227 18.99 16.81 -27.44
N LYS A 228 20.17 17.44 -27.49
CA LYS A 228 20.50 18.77 -28.02
C LYS A 228 19.29 19.60 -28.49
N ARG A 229 18.75 20.43 -27.59
CA ARG A 229 18.39 21.84 -27.85
C ARG A 229 18.08 22.52 -26.51
N SER A 230 18.85 23.55 -26.23
CA SER A 230 18.79 24.39 -25.04
C SER A 230 17.40 24.98 -24.83
N ILE A 231 16.79 24.69 -23.68
CA ILE A 231 15.61 25.38 -23.15
C ILE A 231 16.08 26.11 -21.87
N PRO A 232 15.64 27.36 -21.59
CA PRO A 232 16.18 28.16 -20.48
C PRO A 232 16.01 27.51 -19.11
N LEU A 233 16.94 27.82 -18.19
CA LEU A 233 17.06 27.25 -16.83
C LEU A 233 15.81 27.39 -15.94
N GLU A 234 14.81 28.19 -16.32
CA GLU A 234 13.52 28.28 -15.58
C GLU A 234 12.55 27.13 -15.86
N VAL A 235 12.80 26.31 -16.89
CA VAL A 235 11.99 25.11 -17.21
C VAL A 235 12.58 23.83 -16.60
N GLN A 236 13.72 23.92 -15.89
CA GLN A 236 14.43 22.78 -15.31
C GLN A 236 13.88 22.32 -13.95
N ILE A 237 12.88 23.02 -13.41
CA ILE A 237 12.17 22.68 -12.18
C ILE A 237 10.75 22.28 -12.58
N THR A 238 10.52 21.04 -13.04
CA THR A 238 9.19 20.38 -13.09
C THR A 238 9.31 19.03 -13.81
N SER A 239 9.87 18.01 -13.16
CA SER A 239 9.65 16.60 -13.53
C SER A 239 9.97 15.66 -12.34
N SER A 240 9.65 16.08 -11.13
CA SER A 240 9.53 15.19 -9.99
C SER A 240 8.06 14.78 -9.92
N TYR A 241 7.74 13.59 -10.41
CA TYR A 241 6.45 12.99 -10.05
C TYR A 241 6.55 12.65 -8.57
N VAL A 242 5.76 13.31 -7.76
CA VAL A 242 5.74 13.07 -6.33
C VAL A 242 4.63 12.05 -6.09
N VAL A 243 4.94 10.93 -5.42
CA VAL A 243 3.90 10.14 -4.73
C VAL A 243 3.88 10.72 -3.34
N LYS A 244 3.00 11.71 -3.15
CA LYS A 244 2.99 12.60 -2.00
C LYS A 244 2.68 11.83 -0.75
N GLU A 245 1.65 11.00 -0.78
CA GLU A 245 1.23 10.27 0.39
C GLU A 245 0.59 8.94 -0.03
N LEU A 246 0.99 7.87 0.65
CA LEU A 246 0.34 6.56 0.61
C LEU A 246 -0.42 6.35 1.90
N VAL A 247 -1.74 6.19 1.81
CA VAL A 247 -2.59 5.89 2.97
C VAL A 247 -3.17 4.50 2.91
N PHE A 248 -3.23 3.85 4.07
CA PHE A 248 -3.94 2.60 4.28
C PHE A 248 -5.26 2.83 5.02
N TYR A 249 -6.32 2.16 4.58
CA TYR A 249 -7.59 2.07 5.31
C TYR A 249 -7.92 0.59 5.52
N THR A 250 -8.47 0.23 6.68
CA THR A 250 -9.21 -1.03 6.88
C THR A 250 -10.69 -0.70 7.13
#